data_AF-A0A8I2YEE1-F1
#
_entry.id   AF-A0A8I2YEE1-F1
#
_cell.length_a   1.000
_cell.length_b   1.000
_cell.length_c   1.000
_cell.angle_alpha   90.00
_cell.angle_beta   90.00
_cell.angle_gamma   90.00
#
_symmetry.space_group_name_H-M   'P 1'
#
loop_
_entity.id
_entity.type
_entity.pdbx_description
1 polymer ?
#
loop_
_entity_poly.entity_id
_entity_poly.type
_entity_poly.pdbx_seq_one_letter_code
_entity_poly.pdbx_strand_id
1 'polypeptide(L)'
;MLLEDEPKTSKEETYQEALRAAYSREEEYKSVLHSMQSTVVLQSIYCDKLSEQLVAQEEVKKAKKKGQLVGDGLPRLLTGDEFYKRVVNHKKAMEDEKVASEIRRKQKEQQSNLFLAWKEADDARKKRNKEQKTAYHQQLALWNHEQEQAKTERRRVSWVKPKLGKLEAPLPKPGSRSIDEVEVAGDEGNDGNLDEGTDMGMDSSGEDGEL
;
A
#
# COMPACT_ATOMS: atom_id res chain seq x y z
N MET A 1 23.33 28.81 -18.53
CA MET A 1 21.94 28.47 -18.93
C MET A 1 21.59 29.36 -20.11
N LEU A 2 20.88 28.90 -21.17
CA LEU A 2 20.67 29.68 -22.42
C LEU A 2 20.05 31.09 -22.22
N LEU A 3 19.44 31.34 -21.06
CA LEU A 3 18.83 32.60 -20.65
C LEU A 3 19.83 33.63 -20.08
N GLU A 4 21.02 33.17 -19.69
CA GLU A 4 22.11 33.94 -19.04
C GLU A 4 23.16 34.43 -20.04
N ASP A 5 23.20 33.84 -21.24
CA ASP A 5 24.15 34.23 -22.29
C ASP A 5 23.64 35.44 -23.08
N GLU A 6 24.53 36.39 -23.42
CA GLU A 6 24.18 37.54 -24.26
C GLU A 6 23.83 37.11 -25.70
N PRO A 7 22.67 37.52 -26.24
CA PRO A 7 22.27 37.15 -27.59
C PRO A 7 23.20 37.81 -28.61
N LYS A 8 23.71 37.02 -29.55
CA LYS A 8 24.63 37.50 -30.61
C LYS A 8 23.88 37.82 -31.91
N THR A 9 22.66 37.31 -32.04
CA THR A 9 21.80 37.54 -33.22
C THR A 9 20.40 37.99 -32.82
N SER A 10 19.76 38.80 -33.65
CA SER A 10 18.38 39.29 -33.40
C SER A 10 17.35 38.15 -33.26
N LYS A 11 17.60 36.99 -33.87
CA LYS A 11 16.74 35.81 -33.69
C LYS A 11 16.91 35.17 -32.30
N GLU A 12 18.12 35.17 -31.74
CA GLU A 12 18.36 34.67 -30.39
C GLU A 12 17.67 35.55 -29.34
N GLU A 13 17.66 36.86 -29.54
CA GLU A 13 16.96 37.81 -28.67
C GLU A 13 15.46 37.51 -28.61
N THR A 14 14.80 37.33 -29.76
CA THR A 14 13.36 36.99 -29.79
C THR A 14 13.05 35.63 -29.17
N TYR A 15 13.93 34.64 -29.36
CA TYR A 15 13.78 33.34 -28.70
C TYR A 15 13.97 33.45 -27.18
N GLN A 16 14.93 34.23 -26.70
CA GLN A 16 15.12 34.46 -25.26
C GLN A 16 13.92 35.19 -24.65
N GLU A 17 13.36 36.19 -25.31
CA GLU A 17 12.13 36.88 -24.86
C GLU A 17 10.93 35.94 -24.80
N ALA A 18 10.69 35.16 -25.86
CA ALA A 18 9.62 34.17 -25.89
C ALA A 18 9.78 33.11 -24.80
N LEU A 19 11.04 32.70 -24.53
CA LEU A 19 11.36 31.74 -23.49
C LEU A 19 11.11 32.32 -22.09
N ARG A 20 11.54 33.56 -21.82
CA ARG A 20 11.24 34.26 -20.55
C ARG A 20 9.73 34.37 -20.32
N ALA A 21 8.98 34.80 -21.34
CA ALA A 21 7.52 34.90 -21.26
C ALA A 21 6.86 33.54 -20.98
N ALA A 22 7.36 32.46 -21.60
CA ALA A 22 6.87 31.11 -21.35
C ALA A 22 7.14 30.65 -19.91
N TYR A 23 8.33 30.89 -19.37
CA TYR A 23 8.68 30.57 -17.99
C TYR A 23 7.84 31.35 -16.98
N SER A 24 7.66 32.67 -17.17
CA SER A 24 6.80 33.47 -16.28
C SER A 24 5.37 32.94 -16.25
N ARG A 25 4.80 32.59 -17.41
CA ARG A 25 3.47 31.98 -17.48
C ARG A 25 3.41 30.63 -16.76
N GLU A 26 4.44 29.82 -16.89
CA GLU A 26 4.51 28.51 -16.25
C GLU A 26 4.64 28.63 -14.73
N GLU A 27 5.41 29.59 -14.23
CA GLU A 27 5.54 29.91 -12.81
C GLU A 27 4.20 30.39 -12.22
N GLU A 28 3.47 31.24 -12.93
CA GLU A 28 2.11 31.65 -12.55
C GLU A 28 1.17 30.43 -12.44
N TYR A 29 1.18 29.55 -13.45
CA TYR A 29 0.35 28.34 -13.40
C TYR A 29 0.74 27.41 -12.26
N LYS A 30 2.03 27.22 -12.01
CA LYS A 30 2.53 26.44 -10.86
C LYS A 30 2.05 27.02 -9.54
N SER A 31 2.13 28.34 -9.39
CA SER A 31 1.68 29.03 -8.17
C SER A 31 0.18 28.83 -7.94
N VAL A 32 -0.65 29.05 -8.97
CA VAL A 32 -2.10 28.83 -8.89
C VAL A 32 -2.42 27.36 -8.58
N LEU A 33 -1.73 26.42 -9.23
CA LEU A 33 -1.92 24.99 -9.02
C LEU A 33 -1.57 24.59 -7.57
N HIS A 34 -0.44 25.08 -7.05
CA HIS A 34 -0.04 24.84 -5.66
C HIS A 34 -1.03 25.43 -4.66
N SER A 35 -1.56 26.63 -4.91
CA SER A 35 -2.59 27.24 -4.08
C SER A 35 -3.88 26.40 -4.06
N MET A 36 -4.30 25.92 -5.23
CA MET A 36 -5.48 25.06 -5.36
C MET A 36 -5.27 23.71 -4.65
N GLN A 37 -4.13 23.06 -4.86
CA GLN A 37 -3.77 21.82 -4.17
C GLN A 37 -3.78 22.00 -2.65
N SER A 38 -3.18 23.09 -2.16
CA SER A 38 -3.14 23.39 -0.73
C SER A 38 -4.54 23.56 -0.14
N THR A 39 -5.43 24.23 -0.89
CA THR A 39 -6.81 24.45 -0.48
C THR A 39 -7.61 23.15 -0.44
N VAL A 40 -7.47 22.29 -1.46
CA VAL A 40 -8.14 20.98 -1.51
C VAL A 40 -7.68 20.09 -0.35
N VAL A 41 -6.38 20.05 -0.06
CA VAL A 41 -5.84 19.29 1.07
C VAL A 41 -6.41 19.81 2.40
N LEU A 42 -6.43 21.12 2.59
CA LEU A 42 -6.97 21.71 3.82
C LEU A 42 -8.47 21.44 3.98
N GLN A 43 -9.24 21.56 2.89
CA GLN A 43 -10.67 21.25 2.88
C GLN A 43 -10.93 19.77 3.18
N SER A 44 -10.14 18.86 2.61
CA SER A 44 -10.24 17.43 2.93
C SER A 44 -10.06 17.20 4.42
N ILE A 45 -8.96 17.70 4.99
CA ILE A 45 -8.66 17.54 6.42
C ILE A 45 -9.77 18.14 7.30
N TYR A 46 -10.32 19.29 6.90
CA TYR A 46 -11.43 19.90 7.61
C TYR A 46 -12.71 19.04 7.56
N CYS A 47 -13.08 18.57 6.37
CA CYS A 47 -14.23 17.70 6.18
C CYS A 47 -14.08 16.38 6.95
N ASP A 48 -12.89 15.79 6.95
CA ASP A 48 -12.59 14.57 7.70
C ASP A 48 -12.83 14.79 9.19
N LYS A 49 -12.24 15.85 9.77
CA LYS A 49 -12.45 16.21 11.19
C LYS A 49 -13.92 16.49 11.52
N LEU A 50 -14.62 17.22 10.67
CA LEU A 50 -16.04 17.52 10.87
C LEU A 50 -16.87 16.24 10.83
N SER A 51 -16.57 15.34 9.90
CA SER A 51 -17.25 14.05 9.78
C SER A 51 -17.01 13.18 11.02
N GLU A 52 -15.78 13.12 11.54
CA GLU A 52 -15.45 12.41 12.77
C GLU A 52 -16.21 12.97 13.97
N GLN A 53 -16.29 14.30 14.10
CA GLN A 53 -17.05 14.95 15.16
C GLN A 53 -18.55 14.64 15.07
N LEU A 54 -19.12 14.64 13.86
CA LEU A 54 -20.52 14.28 13.64
C LEU A 54 -20.78 12.82 13.99
N VAL A 55 -19.91 11.91 13.56
CA VAL A 55 -19.99 10.48 13.91
C VAL A 55 -19.94 10.31 15.43
N ALA A 56 -18.97 10.92 16.11
CA ALA A 56 -18.86 10.84 17.57
C ALA A 56 -20.10 11.40 18.27
N GLN A 57 -20.63 12.54 17.80
CA GLN A 57 -21.85 13.12 18.36
C GLN A 57 -23.07 12.22 18.14
N GLU A 58 -23.20 11.62 16.95
CA GLU A 58 -24.26 10.67 16.64
C GLU A 58 -24.15 9.41 17.50
N GLU A 59 -22.95 8.88 17.71
CA GLU A 59 -22.74 7.73 18.58
C GLU A 59 -23.11 8.04 20.02
N VAL A 60 -22.74 9.22 20.53
CA VAL A 60 -23.19 9.68 21.86
C VAL A 60 -24.71 9.79 21.93
N LYS A 61 -25.36 10.34 20.88
CA LYS A 61 -26.83 10.41 20.80
C LYS A 61 -27.47 9.03 20.72
N LYS A 62 -26.92 8.11 19.92
CA LYS A 62 -27.38 6.72 19.79
C LYS A 62 -27.20 5.96 21.10
N ALA A 63 -26.09 6.13 21.80
CA ALA A 63 -25.84 5.55 23.12
C ALA A 63 -26.86 6.03 24.15
N LYS A 64 -27.20 7.33 24.17
CA LYS A 64 -28.26 7.86 25.05
C LYS A 64 -29.64 7.27 24.75
N LYS A 65 -29.92 6.94 23.49
CA LYS A 65 -31.18 6.28 23.07
C LYS A 65 -31.14 4.77 23.26
N LYS A 66 -29.96 4.16 23.41
CA LYS A 66 -29.78 2.72 23.58
C LYS A 66 -30.37 2.30 24.94
N GLY A 67 -31.43 1.50 24.91
CA GLY A 67 -32.17 1.07 26.10
C GLY A 67 -33.45 1.88 26.39
N GLN A 68 -33.78 2.90 25.59
CA GLN A 68 -35.11 3.53 25.67
C GLN A 68 -36.17 2.67 24.97
N LEU A 69 -37.31 2.50 25.64
CA LEU A 69 -38.46 1.76 25.12
C LEU A 69 -39.20 2.50 23.99
N VAL A 70 -39.16 3.84 24.02
CA VAL A 70 -39.75 4.75 23.04
C VAL A 70 -38.71 5.83 22.72
N GLY A 71 -38.24 5.89 21.47
CA GLY A 71 -37.12 6.73 21.05
C GLY A 71 -37.52 8.13 20.55
N ASP A 72 -38.80 8.49 20.59
CA ASP A 72 -39.35 9.78 20.17
C ASP A 72 -39.31 10.85 21.28
N GLY A 73 -39.12 10.43 22.54
CA GLY A 73 -39.01 11.35 23.69
C GLY A 73 -40.33 12.03 24.07
N LEU A 74 -41.46 11.62 23.48
CA LEU A 74 -42.76 12.19 23.76
C LEU A 74 -43.50 11.38 24.84
N PRO A 75 -44.22 12.04 25.76
CA PRO A 75 -45.08 11.35 26.71
C PRO A 75 -46.20 10.63 25.94
N ARG A 76 -46.22 9.30 25.98
CA ARG A 76 -47.33 8.49 25.48
C ARG A 76 -48.02 7.82 26.65
N LEU A 77 -49.35 7.94 26.70
CA LEU A 77 -50.17 7.12 27.57
C LEU A 77 -50.21 5.71 26.97
N LEU A 78 -49.37 4.82 27.47
CA LEU A 78 -49.37 3.43 27.05
C LEU A 78 -50.35 2.66 27.93
N THR A 79 -51.39 2.09 27.33
CA THR A 79 -52.32 1.18 27.99
C THR A 79 -51.54 -0.05 28.49
N GLY A 80 -51.85 -0.54 29.70
CA GLY A 80 -51.00 -1.48 30.45
C GLY A 80 -50.54 -2.72 29.65
N ASP A 81 -51.42 -3.32 28.86
CA ASP A 81 -51.10 -4.53 28.07
C ASP A 81 -50.14 -4.27 26.91
N GLU A 82 -50.30 -3.14 26.21
CA GLU A 82 -49.40 -2.76 25.11
C GLU A 82 -48.02 -2.39 25.64
N PHE A 83 -47.97 -1.67 26.76
CA PHE A 83 -46.72 -1.37 27.46
C PHE A 83 -46.00 -2.65 27.88
N TYR A 84 -46.71 -3.58 28.52
CA TYR A 84 -46.13 -4.83 28.98
C TYR A 84 -45.52 -5.63 27.82
N LYS A 85 -46.26 -5.82 26.72
CA LYS A 85 -45.75 -6.48 25.51
C LYS A 85 -44.48 -5.81 24.99
N ARG A 86 -44.45 -4.48 24.96
CA ARG A 86 -43.30 -3.72 24.47
C ARG A 86 -42.07 -3.89 25.37
N VAL A 87 -42.23 -3.87 26.70
CA VAL A 87 -41.15 -4.11 27.66
C VAL A 87 -40.58 -5.52 27.53
N VAL A 88 -41.44 -6.53 27.40
CA VAL A 88 -41.01 -7.92 27.22
C VAL A 88 -40.21 -8.08 25.91
N ASN A 89 -40.73 -7.54 24.80
CA ASN A 89 -40.05 -7.60 23.51
C ASN A 89 -38.69 -6.86 23.54
N HIS A 90 -38.62 -5.70 24.18
CA HIS A 90 -37.38 -4.94 24.29
C HIS A 90 -36.31 -5.69 25.11
N LYS A 91 -36.69 -6.31 26.23
CA LYS A 91 -35.77 -7.14 27.03
C LYS A 91 -35.24 -8.32 26.23
N LYS A 92 -36.12 -9.00 25.48
CA LYS A 92 -35.73 -10.12 24.62
C LYS A 92 -34.76 -9.66 23.53
N ALA A 93 -35.07 -8.58 22.82
CA ALA A 93 -34.19 -8.03 21.79
C ALA A 93 -32.82 -7.59 22.34
N MET A 94 -32.77 -7.03 23.54
CA MET A 94 -31.51 -6.67 24.20
C MET A 94 -30.66 -7.89 24.54
N GLU A 95 -31.27 -9.01 24.93
CA GLU A 95 -30.55 -10.26 25.20
C GLU A 95 -30.06 -10.89 23.89
N ASP A 96 -30.91 -10.96 22.87
CA ASP A 96 -30.56 -11.49 21.55
C ASP A 96 -29.41 -10.68 20.91
N GLU A 97 -29.41 -9.33 21.03
CA GLU A 97 -28.34 -8.47 20.52
C GLU A 97 -27.01 -8.70 21.26
N LYS A 98 -27.05 -8.91 22.59
CA LYS A 98 -25.86 -9.26 23.36
C LYS A 98 -25.27 -10.58 22.88
N VAL A 99 -26.10 -11.61 22.77
CA VAL A 99 -25.68 -12.94 22.26
C VAL A 99 -25.10 -12.81 20.84
N ALA A 100 -25.77 -12.09 19.95
CA ALA A 100 -25.29 -11.86 18.58
C ALA A 100 -23.97 -11.05 18.54
N SER A 101 -23.80 -10.07 19.43
CA SER A 101 -22.55 -9.31 19.56
C SER A 101 -21.39 -10.18 20.03
N GLU A 102 -21.62 -11.06 20.99
CA GLU A 102 -20.62 -12.01 21.49
C GLU A 102 -20.22 -13.04 20.44
N ILE A 103 -21.18 -13.55 19.66
CA ILE A 103 -20.90 -14.45 18.53
C ILE A 103 -20.04 -13.73 17.48
N ARG A 104 -20.42 -12.51 17.09
CA ARG A 104 -19.64 -11.70 16.14
C ARG A 104 -18.24 -11.41 16.66
N ARG A 105 -18.07 -11.13 17.96
CA ARG A 105 -16.77 -10.88 18.58
C ARG A 105 -15.88 -12.12 18.49
N LYS A 106 -16.40 -13.29 18.90
CA LYS A 106 -15.67 -14.57 18.82
C LYS A 106 -15.27 -14.92 17.39
N GLN A 107 -16.15 -14.71 16.41
CA GLN A 107 -15.83 -14.94 15.00
C GLN A 107 -14.68 -14.05 14.51
N LYS A 108 -14.70 -12.76 14.86
CA LYS A 108 -13.61 -11.82 14.52
C LYS A 108 -12.29 -12.21 15.19
N GLU A 109 -12.32 -12.59 16.46
CA GLU A 109 -11.15 -13.07 17.19
C GLU A 109 -10.55 -14.31 16.52
N GLN A 110 -11.39 -15.29 16.16
CA GLN A 110 -10.96 -16.49 15.45
C GLN A 110 -10.33 -16.15 14.09
N GLN A 111 -10.96 -15.29 13.29
CA GLN A 111 -10.39 -14.85 12.01
C GLN A 111 -9.08 -14.09 12.18
N SER A 112 -9.00 -13.21 13.18
CA SER A 112 -7.78 -12.47 13.51
C SER A 112 -6.65 -13.42 13.89
N ASN A 113 -6.92 -14.42 14.73
CA ASN A 113 -5.92 -15.41 15.14
C ASN A 113 -5.42 -16.25 13.96
N LEU A 114 -6.33 -16.71 13.09
CA LEU A 114 -5.96 -17.43 11.86
C LEU A 114 -5.09 -16.56 10.94
N PHE A 115 -5.46 -15.28 10.80
CA PHE A 115 -4.71 -14.34 9.99
C PHE A 115 -3.31 -14.06 10.55
N LEU A 116 -3.18 -13.92 11.87
CA LEU A 116 -1.89 -13.75 12.54
C LEU A 116 -1.00 -14.97 12.34
N ALA A 117 -1.52 -16.17 12.57
CA ALA A 117 -0.77 -17.42 12.38
C ALA A 117 -0.32 -17.59 10.92
N TRP A 118 -1.20 -17.27 9.96
CA TRP A 118 -0.83 -17.29 8.53
C TRP A 118 0.27 -16.28 8.21
N LYS A 119 0.18 -15.06 8.74
CA LYS A 119 1.18 -14.02 8.51
C LYS A 119 2.55 -14.43 9.03
N GLU A 120 2.61 -15.00 10.23
CA GLU A 120 3.86 -15.50 10.82
C GLU A 120 4.48 -16.63 9.96
N ALA A 121 3.65 -17.57 9.51
CA ALA A 121 4.10 -18.66 8.64
C ALA A 121 4.59 -18.14 7.27
N ASP A 122 3.90 -17.17 6.67
CA ASP A 122 4.30 -16.58 5.39
C ASP A 122 5.58 -15.73 5.51
N ASP A 123 5.75 -15.00 6.61
CA ASP A 123 6.97 -14.26 6.88
C ASP A 123 8.18 -15.19 7.11
N ALA A 124 7.98 -16.30 7.83
CA ALA A 124 9.01 -17.33 7.99
C ALA A 124 9.40 -17.97 6.64
N ARG A 125 8.42 -18.27 5.78
CA ARG A 125 8.64 -18.76 4.41
C ARG A 125 9.46 -17.76 3.59
N LYS A 126 9.09 -16.48 3.62
CA LYS A 126 9.82 -15.41 2.91
C LYS A 126 11.27 -15.31 3.38
N LYS A 127 11.52 -15.45 4.69
CA LYS A 127 12.89 -15.46 5.24
C LYS A 127 13.71 -16.63 4.68
N ARG A 128 13.18 -17.85 4.70
CA ARG A 128 13.86 -19.03 4.12
C ARG A 128 14.14 -18.86 2.63
N ASN A 129 13.16 -18.39 1.87
CA ASN A 129 13.34 -18.10 0.43
C ASN A 129 14.39 -17.02 0.18
N LYS A 130 14.46 -15.99 1.05
CA LYS A 130 15.48 -14.94 0.97
C LYS A 130 16.87 -15.52 1.24
N GLU A 131 17.02 -16.34 2.27
CA GLU A 131 18.27 -17.02 2.60
C GLU A 131 18.76 -17.91 1.45
N GLN A 132 17.86 -18.70 0.86
CA GLN A 132 18.16 -19.54 -0.30
C GLN A 132 18.63 -18.71 -1.50
N LYS A 133 17.95 -17.59 -1.79
CA LYS A 133 18.38 -16.65 -2.85
C LYS A 133 19.75 -16.06 -2.55
N THR A 134 20.00 -15.61 -1.32
CA THR A 134 21.29 -15.03 -0.95
C THR A 134 22.43 -16.02 -1.07
N ALA A 135 22.24 -17.27 -0.61
CA ALA A 135 23.23 -18.33 -0.73
C ALA A 135 23.52 -18.65 -2.21
N TYR A 136 22.48 -18.71 -3.04
CA TYR A 136 22.64 -18.88 -4.48
C TYR A 136 23.43 -17.72 -5.12
N HIS A 137 23.11 -16.47 -4.80
CA HIS A 137 23.84 -15.32 -5.33
C HIS A 137 25.31 -15.30 -4.89
N GLN A 138 25.61 -15.69 -3.65
CA GLN A 138 26.99 -15.84 -3.17
C GLN A 138 27.75 -16.91 -3.95
N GLN A 139 27.15 -18.09 -4.12
CA GLN A 139 27.77 -19.17 -4.92
C GLN A 139 27.97 -18.75 -6.38
N LEU A 140 26.99 -18.06 -6.96
CA LEU A 140 27.07 -17.56 -8.32
C LEU A 140 28.17 -16.51 -8.48
N ALA A 141 28.35 -15.62 -7.50
CA ALA A 141 29.42 -14.64 -7.48
C ALA A 141 30.81 -15.31 -7.40
N LEU A 142 30.97 -16.32 -6.53
CA LEU A 142 32.21 -17.10 -6.45
C LEU A 142 32.50 -17.83 -7.78
N TRP A 143 31.47 -18.40 -8.39
CA TRP A 143 31.59 -19.05 -9.70
C TRP A 143 31.98 -18.07 -10.80
N ASN A 144 31.40 -16.86 -10.83
CA ASN A 144 31.76 -15.81 -11.79
C ASN A 144 33.22 -15.38 -11.62
N HIS A 145 33.68 -15.18 -10.38
CA HIS A 145 35.07 -14.83 -10.09
C HIS A 145 36.05 -15.92 -10.56
N GLU A 146 35.77 -17.19 -10.27
CA GLU A 146 36.58 -18.32 -10.75
C GLU A 146 36.55 -18.44 -12.29
N GLN A 147 35.42 -18.11 -12.93
CA GLN A 147 35.32 -18.02 -14.39
C GLN A 147 36.22 -16.94 -14.97
N GLU A 148 36.30 -15.78 -14.34
CA GLU A 148 37.19 -14.70 -14.75
C GLU A 148 38.66 -15.12 -14.59
N GLN A 149 39.03 -15.73 -13.46
CA GLN A 149 40.38 -16.26 -13.24
C GLN A 149 40.75 -17.36 -14.24
N ALA A 150 39.84 -18.28 -14.54
CA ALA A 150 40.11 -19.32 -15.53
C ALA A 150 40.28 -18.76 -16.94
N LYS A 151 39.56 -17.68 -17.29
CA LYS A 151 39.75 -16.98 -18.57
C LYS A 151 41.12 -16.32 -18.65
N THR A 152 41.59 -15.63 -17.60
CA THR A 152 42.92 -15.01 -17.60
C THR A 152 44.03 -16.05 -17.69
N GLU A 153 43.87 -17.18 -17.02
CA GLU A 153 44.80 -18.32 -17.04
C GLU A 153 44.64 -19.23 -18.28
N ARG A 154 43.66 -18.93 -19.17
CA ARG A 154 43.31 -19.74 -20.36
C ARG A 154 43.01 -21.21 -20.06
N ARG A 155 42.50 -21.50 -18.85
CA ARG A 155 42.06 -22.84 -18.45
C ARG A 155 40.54 -22.96 -18.52
N ARG A 156 40.04 -24.20 -18.47
CA ARG A 156 38.60 -24.47 -18.30
C ARG A 156 38.26 -24.48 -16.82
N VAL A 157 37.10 -23.92 -16.51
CA VAL A 157 36.55 -23.96 -15.17
C VAL A 157 36.05 -25.36 -14.85
N SER A 158 36.48 -25.89 -13.71
CA SER A 158 36.26 -27.29 -13.31
C SER A 158 34.89 -27.52 -12.65
N TRP A 159 34.31 -26.52 -11.98
CA TRP A 159 33.01 -26.61 -11.32
C TRP A 159 31.83 -26.08 -12.17
N VAL A 160 30.66 -26.70 -11.98
CA VAL A 160 29.43 -26.38 -12.70
C VAL A 160 28.80 -25.10 -12.16
N LYS A 161 28.17 -24.31 -13.04
CA LYS A 161 27.44 -23.10 -12.66
C LYS A 161 26.35 -23.45 -11.63
N PRO A 162 26.31 -22.77 -10.47
CA PRO A 162 25.24 -22.95 -9.48
C PRO A 162 23.85 -22.72 -10.10
N LYS A 163 22.84 -23.43 -9.59
CA LYS A 163 21.43 -23.28 -10.00
C LYS A 163 20.57 -22.98 -8.77
N LEU A 164 19.60 -22.07 -8.92
CA LEU A 164 18.63 -21.81 -7.85
C LEU A 164 17.58 -22.92 -7.86
N GLY A 165 17.41 -23.61 -6.73
CA GLY A 165 16.38 -24.63 -6.55
C GLY A 165 14.96 -24.05 -6.53
N LYS A 166 13.94 -24.92 -6.46
CA LYS A 166 12.55 -24.50 -6.30
C LYS A 166 12.38 -23.76 -4.97
N LEU A 167 11.76 -22.58 -5.02
CA LEU A 167 11.41 -21.79 -3.84
C LEU A 167 10.10 -22.28 -3.24
N GLU A 168 9.91 -22.04 -1.94
CA GLU A 168 8.67 -22.39 -1.25
C GLU A 168 7.50 -21.54 -1.76
N ALA A 169 6.43 -22.22 -2.21
CA ALA A 169 5.23 -21.59 -2.75
C ALA A 169 4.44 -20.80 -1.68
N PRO A 170 3.69 -19.75 -2.06
CA PRO A 170 2.88 -18.98 -1.12
C PRO A 170 1.83 -19.84 -0.40
N LEU A 171 1.59 -19.55 0.88
CA LEU A 171 0.53 -20.20 1.65
C LEU A 171 -0.83 -19.58 1.29
N PRO A 172 -1.90 -20.38 1.14
CA PRO A 172 -3.23 -19.86 0.83
C PRO A 172 -3.72 -18.94 1.95
N LYS A 173 -4.27 -17.79 1.59
CA LYS A 173 -4.70 -16.77 2.55
C LYS A 173 -6.01 -17.21 3.22
N PRO A 174 -6.13 -17.11 4.56
CA PRO A 174 -7.39 -17.39 5.23
C PRO A 174 -8.51 -16.50 4.68
N GLY A 175 -9.59 -17.11 4.18
CA GLY A 175 -10.77 -16.41 3.67
C GLY A 175 -10.80 -16.12 2.16
N SER A 176 -9.73 -16.39 1.41
CA SER A 176 -9.87 -16.49 -0.06
C SER A 176 -10.46 -17.84 -0.39
N ARG A 177 -11.62 -17.87 -1.06
CA ARG A 177 -12.17 -19.09 -1.68
C ARG A 177 -11.11 -19.62 -2.64
N SER A 178 -10.54 -20.79 -2.35
CA SER A 178 -9.57 -21.45 -3.21
C SER A 178 -10.25 -21.77 -4.54
N ILE A 179 -9.78 -21.16 -5.64
CA ILE A 179 -10.09 -21.61 -6.99
C ILE A 179 -9.04 -22.67 -7.28
N ASP A 180 -9.36 -23.94 -7.02
CA ASP A 180 -8.57 -25.06 -7.49
C ASP A 180 -9.53 -26.13 -8.00
N GLU A 181 -9.72 -26.18 -9.32
CA GLU A 181 -9.85 -27.40 -10.13
C GLU A 181 -10.18 -27.01 -11.59
N VAL A 182 -9.14 -26.72 -12.37
CA VAL A 182 -9.12 -27.10 -13.79
C VAL A 182 -7.68 -27.52 -14.12
N GLU A 183 -7.46 -28.82 -14.18
CA GLU A 183 -6.37 -29.40 -14.96
C GLU A 183 -6.58 -29.04 -16.44
N VAL A 184 -5.70 -28.23 -17.03
CA VAL A 184 -5.41 -28.31 -18.47
C VAL A 184 -3.91 -28.27 -18.66
N ALA A 185 -3.41 -29.35 -19.24
CA ALA A 185 -2.06 -29.54 -19.71
C ALA A 185 -1.72 -28.58 -20.87
N GLY A 186 -0.51 -28.03 -20.82
CA GLY A 186 0.33 -27.65 -21.97
C GLY A 186 -0.15 -26.51 -22.87
N ASP A 187 0.60 -25.42 -22.94
CA ASP A 187 1.63 -25.22 -23.97
C ASP A 187 2.30 -23.85 -23.82
N GLU A 188 3.57 -23.79 -24.24
CA GLU A 188 4.49 -22.66 -24.13
C GLU A 188 4.10 -21.48 -25.03
N GLY A 189 4.43 -20.25 -24.60
CA GLY A 189 4.21 -19.05 -25.41
C GLY A 189 4.71 -17.77 -24.74
N ASN A 190 6.03 -17.63 -24.70
CA ASN A 190 6.78 -16.47 -24.22
C ASN A 190 6.59 -15.20 -25.09
N ASP A 191 6.26 -14.08 -24.45
CA ASP A 191 6.58 -12.68 -24.80
C ASP A 191 6.11 -11.81 -23.60
N GLY A 192 6.91 -11.11 -22.81
CA GLY A 192 8.30 -10.71 -22.99
C GLY A 192 8.51 -9.20 -23.21
N ASN A 193 7.83 -8.30 -22.45
CA ASN A 193 8.32 -6.92 -22.36
C ASN A 193 7.98 -6.23 -21.02
N LEU A 194 8.97 -6.13 -20.12
CA LEU A 194 9.00 -5.15 -19.03
C LEU A 194 10.33 -4.41 -19.16
N ASP A 195 10.25 -3.18 -19.65
CA ASP A 195 11.36 -2.24 -19.79
C ASP A 195 11.74 -1.69 -18.40
N GLU A 196 12.92 -2.05 -17.92
CA GLU A 196 13.53 -1.56 -16.69
C GLU A 196 14.83 -0.81 -17.07
N GLY A 197 14.70 0.49 -17.30
CA GLY A 197 15.82 1.39 -17.49
C GLY A 197 16.39 1.84 -16.15
N THR A 198 17.44 1.17 -15.68
CA THR A 198 18.35 1.70 -14.66
C THR A 198 19.71 1.92 -15.32
N ASP A 199 20.08 3.18 -15.56
CA ASP A 199 21.45 3.58 -15.91
C ASP A 199 22.10 4.26 -14.70
N MET A 200 23.23 3.69 -14.28
CA MET A 200 24.07 4.14 -13.17
C MET A 200 25.34 4.72 -13.77
N GLY A 201 25.52 6.03 -13.62
CA GLY A 201 26.77 6.72 -13.92
C GLY A 201 27.33 7.40 -12.67
N MET A 202 28.17 6.67 -11.96
CA MET A 202 28.99 7.13 -10.84
C MET A 202 30.41 7.33 -11.36
N ASP A 203 31.04 8.50 -11.17
CA ASP A 203 32.35 8.58 -10.49
C ASP A 203 32.87 10.02 -10.24
N SER A 204 33.15 10.27 -8.96
CA SER A 204 34.28 10.94 -8.27
C SER A 204 35.10 12.08 -8.90
N SER A 205 35.34 13.14 -8.10
CA SER A 205 36.65 13.46 -7.43
C SER A 205 36.63 14.93 -6.93
N GLY A 206 36.62 15.22 -5.62
CA GLY A 206 37.78 15.63 -4.79
C GLY A 206 37.65 17.12 -4.39
N GLU A 207 37.42 17.51 -3.12
CA GLU A 207 38.45 17.90 -2.11
C GLU A 207 39.37 19.03 -2.65
N ASP A 208 39.51 20.25 -2.12
CA ASP A 208 39.69 20.78 -0.74
C ASP A 208 39.39 22.31 -0.75
N GLY A 209 38.99 22.99 0.33
CA GLY A 209 39.88 23.42 1.41
C GLY A 209 39.48 24.83 1.91
N GLU A 210 39.77 25.07 3.19
CA GLU A 210 39.40 26.23 4.02
C GLU A 210 39.93 27.59 3.54
N LEU A 211 39.08 28.64 3.59
CA LEU A 211 39.17 29.84 4.45
C LEU A 211 38.14 30.89 4.02
#